data_AF-A0A317UHV1-F1
#
_entry.id   AF-A0A317UHV1-F1
#
_cell.length_a   1.000
_cell.length_b   1.000
_cell.length_c   1.000
_cell.angle_alpha   90.00
_cell.angle_beta   90.00
_cell.angle_gamma   90.00
#
_symmetry.space_group_name_H-M   'P 1'
#
loop_
_entity.id
_entity.type
_entity.pdbx_description
1 polymer ?
#
loop_
_entity_poly.entity_id
_entity_poly.type
_entity_poly.pdbx_seq_one_letter_code
_entity_poly.pdbx_strand_id
1 'polypeptide(L)' 'MDYMILKEASAKWGVTPRWINYFCSGGRIPGPVKMGMVWLIPKSA' A
#
# COMPACT_ATOMS: atom_id res chain seq x y z
N MET A 1 2.47 -9.57 -11.73
CA MET A 1 2.78 -8.28 -11.09
C MET A 1 2.74 -8.51 -9.60
N ASP A 2 3.85 -8.26 -8.92
CA ASP A 2 4.02 -8.65 -7.52
C ASP A 2 3.50 -7.54 -6.60
N TYR A 3 2.45 -7.86 -5.84
CA TYR A 3 1.81 -6.94 -4.89
C TYR A 3 2.09 -7.38 -3.46
N MET A 4 2.00 -6.42 -2.55
CA MET A 4 2.02 -6.62 -1.11
C MET A 4 0.80 -5.92 -0.48
N ILE A 5 0.34 -6.45 0.65
CA ILE A 5 -0.75 -5.83 1.42
C ILE A 5 -0.20 -4.80 2.40
N LEU A 6 -1.09 -3.99 3.00
CA LEU A 6 -0.70 -2.91 3.92
C LEU A 6 0.16 -3.40 5.09
N LYS A 7 -0.04 -4.63 5.59
CA LYS A 7 0.75 -5.19 6.69
C LYS A 7 2.21 -5.40 6.28
N GLU A 8 2.44 -5.90 5.08
CA GLU A 8 3.79 -6.13 4.53
C GLU A 8 4.46 -4.80 4.20
N ALA A 9 3.73 -3.88 3.57
CA ALA A 9 4.20 -2.53 3.29
C ALA A 9 4.54 -1.77 4.60
N SER A 10 3.77 -2.00 5.66
CA SER A 10 4.03 -1.43 7.00
C SER A 10 5.33 -1.92 7.58
N ALA A 11 5.61 -3.22 7.47
CA ALA A 11 6.89 -3.79 7.88
C ALA A 11 8.06 -3.26 7.03
N LYS A 12 7.88 -3.13 5.71
CA LYS A 12 8.91 -2.64 4.77
C LYS A 12 9.27 -1.17 5.01
N TRP A 13 8.26 -0.32 5.21
CA TRP A 13 8.44 1.13 5.27
C TRP A 13 8.51 1.69 6.68
N GLY A 14 8.31 0.85 7.72
CA GLY A 14 8.37 1.29 9.12
C GLY A 14 7.25 2.28 9.50
N VAL A 15 6.16 2.30 8.75
CA VAL A 15 5.00 3.19 9.00
C VAL A 15 3.75 2.37 9.27
N THR A 16 2.75 2.95 9.95
CA THR A 16 1.53 2.21 10.28
C THR A 16 0.65 1.98 9.04
N PRO A 17 -0.18 0.92 9.02
CA PRO A 17 -1.13 0.68 7.94
C PRO A 17 -2.10 1.85 7.68
N ARG A 18 -2.38 2.66 8.71
CA ARG A 18 -3.20 3.87 8.56
C ARG A 18 -2.53 4.92 7.69
N TRP A 19 -1.23 5.15 7.88
CA TRP A 19 -0.46 6.06 7.02
C TRP A 19 -0.43 5.58 5.57
N ILE A 20 -0.24 4.28 5.38
CA ILE A 20 -0.23 3.66 4.05
C ILE A 20 -1.57 3.85 3.34
N ASN A 21 -2.69 3.69 4.05
CA ASN A 21 -4.01 4.00 3.50
C ASN A 21 -4.09 5.44 2.98
N TYR A 22 -3.58 6.42 3.73
CA TYR A 22 -3.55 7.82 3.28
C TYR A 22 -2.63 8.04 2.07
N PHE A 23 -1.54 7.28 1.94
CA PHE A 23 -0.67 7.34 0.77
C PHE A 23 -1.36 6.78 -0.48
N CYS A 24 -2.04 5.65 -0.36
CA CYS A 24 -2.80 5.05 -1.45
C CYS A 24 -3.98 5.95 -1.86
N SER A 25 -4.79 6.43 -0.92
CA SER A 25 -5.94 7.29 -1.22
C SER A 25 -5.53 8.68 -1.71
N GLY A 26 -4.38 9.18 -1.27
CA GLY A 26 -3.80 10.44 -1.70
C GLY A 26 -2.98 10.37 -2.98
N GLY A 27 -2.93 9.22 -3.67
CA GLY A 27 -2.21 9.06 -4.94
C GLY A 27 -0.68 9.20 -4.84
N ARG A 28 -0.11 9.03 -3.64
CA ARG A 28 1.35 9.14 -3.40
C ARG A 28 2.12 7.90 -3.80
N ILE A 29 1.45 6.75 -3.80
CA ILE A 29 2.01 5.49 -4.28
C ILE A 29 1.55 5.35 -5.73
N PRO A 30 2.45 5.09 -6.69
CA PRO A 30 2.08 4.81 -8.07
C PRO A 30 1.62 3.35 -8.22
N GLY A 31 0.51 3.17 -8.94
CA GLY A 31 -0.06 1.85 -9.23
C GLY A 31 -0.70 1.05 -8.07
N PRO A 32 -1.14 1.63 -6.92
CA PRO A 32 -1.88 0.88 -5.94
C PRO A 32 -3.26 0.53 -6.49
N VAL A 33 -3.68 -0.71 -6.30
CA VAL A 33 -5.00 -1.20 -6.74
C VAL A 33 -5.86 -1.44 -5.52
N LYS A 34 -7.07 -0.86 -5.50
CA LYS A 34 -8.04 -1.10 -4.42
C LYS A 34 -8.91 -2.31 -4.77
N MET A 35 -8.83 -3.36 -3.96
CA MET A 35 -9.64 -4.58 -4.11
C MET A 35 -10.52 -4.75 -2.86
N GLY A 36 -11.77 -4.30 -2.98
CA GLY A 36 -12.69 -4.21 -1.84
C GLY A 36 -12.19 -3.21 -0.79
N MET A 37 -11.91 -3.71 0.42
CA MET A 37 -11.41 -2.92 1.55
C MET A 37 -9.89 -2.90 1.68
N VAL A 38 -9.17 -3.61 0.81
CA VAL A 38 -7.71 -3.76 0.89
C VAL A 38 -7.04 -3.02 -0.27
N TRP A 39 -5.87 -2.45 -0.01
CA TRP A 39 -4.97 -1.95 -1.04
C TRP A 39 -3.93 -3.01 -1.39
N LEU A 40 -3.78 -3.28 -2.67
CA LEU A 40 -2.68 -4.02 -3.25
C LEU A 40 -1.63 -3.00 -3.68
N ILE A 41 -0.48 -3.04 -3.03
CA ILE A 41 0.62 -2.10 -3.23
C ILE A 41 1.69 -2.80 -4.05
N PRO A 42 2.15 -2.24 -5.19
CA PRO A 42 3.24 -2.86 -5.95
C PRO A 42 4.47 -3.05 -5.07
N LYS A 43 5.12 -4.22 -5.09
CA LYS A 43 6.34 -4.43 -4.29
C LYS A 43 7.52 -3.55 -4.70
N SER A 44 7.48 -3.03 -5.94
CA SER A 44 8.43 -2.06 -6.49
C SER A 44 8.21 -0.63 -6.00
N ALA A 45 7.17 -0.39 -5.20
CA ALA A 45 6.93 0.90 -4.53
C ALA A 45 7.85 1.12 -3.32
#